data_AF-A0A1F5EL63-F1
#
_entry.id   AF-A0A1F5EL63-F1
#
_cell.length_a   1.000
_cell.length_b   1.000
_cell.length_c   1.000
_cell.angle_alpha   90.00
_cell.angle_beta   90.00
_cell.angle_gamma   90.00
#
_symmetry.space_group_name_H-M   'P 1'
#
loop_
_entity.id
_entity.type
_entity.pdbx_description
1 polymer ?
#
loop_
_entity_poly.entity_id
_entity_poly.type
_entity_poly.pdbx_seq_one_letter_code
_entity_poly.pdbx_strand_id
1 'polypeptide(L)'
;MFLQNKSKKIIEKHSQGFTLIEVLFVIGIISILSAVILTNLHDARSFGRDAKRLIDMKEIQNALEFYYDTNGRYPSSDTDGCGGWDVGNQSYPFIRNGLVESMPNPPEDPVATGNCSGYRYYRYGAGSSGCPVSKGAFYVLGVTDMESSARPHSQSIGWSCPSRNWQNEMDWVTGRFEKQ
;
A
#
# COMPACT_ATOMS: atom_id res chain seq x y z
N MET A 1 -17.00 -14.68 -92.14
CA MET A 1 -16.67 -15.45 -90.91
C MET A 1 -16.94 -14.54 -89.71
N PHE A 2 -17.98 -14.84 -88.93
CA PHE A 2 -18.43 -14.01 -87.81
C PHE A 2 -17.56 -14.26 -86.57
N LEU A 3 -16.99 -13.21 -85.97
CA LEU A 3 -16.39 -13.28 -84.63
C LEU A 3 -17.37 -12.69 -83.61
N GLN A 4 -17.92 -13.56 -82.75
CA GLN A 4 -18.75 -13.17 -81.61
C GLN A 4 -17.88 -12.52 -80.53
N ASN A 5 -18.19 -11.27 -80.17
CA ASN A 5 -17.56 -10.58 -79.05
C ASN A 5 -18.28 -10.96 -77.75
N LYS A 6 -17.66 -11.79 -76.89
CA LYS A 6 -18.21 -12.14 -75.57
C LYS A 6 -18.01 -10.96 -74.61
N SER A 7 -19.10 -10.29 -74.24
CA SER A 7 -19.09 -9.21 -73.25
C SER A 7 -18.70 -9.75 -71.86
N LYS A 8 -17.55 -9.33 -71.32
CA LYS A 8 -17.12 -9.64 -69.95
C LYS A 8 -17.99 -8.88 -68.96
N LYS A 9 -18.75 -9.61 -68.13
CA LYS A 9 -19.54 -9.05 -67.03
C LYS A 9 -18.59 -8.68 -65.88
N ILE A 10 -18.33 -7.39 -65.68
CA ILE A 10 -17.56 -6.89 -64.52
C ILE A 10 -18.47 -6.98 -63.30
N ILE A 11 -18.07 -7.77 -62.30
CA ILE A 11 -18.77 -7.84 -61.01
C ILE A 11 -18.28 -6.64 -60.18
N GLU A 12 -19.07 -5.57 -60.11
CA GLU A 12 -18.80 -4.45 -59.20
C GLU A 12 -18.94 -4.92 -57.75
N LYS A 13 -17.85 -4.86 -57.01
CA LYS A 13 -17.82 -5.15 -55.58
C LYS A 13 -18.23 -3.87 -54.85
N HIS A 14 -19.49 -3.77 -54.42
CA HIS A 14 -19.94 -2.65 -53.59
C HIS A 14 -19.10 -2.59 -52.31
N SER A 15 -18.28 -1.55 -52.14
CA SER A 15 -17.65 -1.28 -50.85
C SER A 15 -18.69 -0.65 -49.94
N GLN A 16 -19.06 -1.36 -48.88
CA GLN A 16 -19.89 -0.78 -47.82
C GLN A 16 -19.00 0.14 -46.97
N GLY A 17 -19.30 1.44 -46.98
CA GLY A 17 -18.69 2.43 -46.10
C GLY A 17 -19.49 2.59 -44.81
N PHE A 18 -18.82 2.92 -43.71
CA PHE A 18 -19.49 3.26 -42.45
C PHE A 18 -20.23 4.59 -42.59
N THR A 19 -21.39 4.66 -41.95
CA THR A 19 -22.16 5.91 -41.87
C THR A 19 -21.57 6.84 -40.80
N LEU A 20 -21.75 8.16 -40.96
CA LEU A 20 -21.32 9.15 -39.96
C LEU A 20 -21.98 8.87 -38.60
N ILE A 21 -23.25 8.44 -38.61
CA ILE A 21 -24.00 8.15 -37.40
C ILE A 21 -23.49 6.89 -36.68
N GLU A 22 -23.03 5.86 -37.41
CA GLU A 22 -22.39 4.69 -36.80
C GLU A 22 -21.11 5.08 -36.07
N VAL A 23 -20.25 5.91 -36.68
CA VAL A 23 -19.01 6.35 -36.03
C VAL A 23 -19.31 7.24 -34.83
N LEU A 24 -20.28 8.16 -34.94
CA LEU A 24 -20.70 9.03 -33.84
C LEU A 24 -21.23 8.23 -32.65
N PHE A 25 -22.03 7.19 -32.91
CA PHE A 25 -22.60 6.35 -31.86
C PHE A 25 -21.53 5.53 -31.15
N VAL A 26 -20.56 4.97 -31.90
CA VAL A 26 -19.46 4.18 -31.34
C VAL A 26 -18.59 5.00 -30.40
N ILE A 27 -18.17 6.21 -30.81
CA ILE A 27 -17.37 7.07 -29.91
C ILE A 27 -18.19 7.54 -28.70
N GLY A 28 -19.51 7.74 -28.88
CA GLY A 28 -20.44 8.04 -27.80
C GLY A 28 -20.46 6.92 -26.75
N ILE A 29 -20.65 5.66 -27.16
CA ILE A 29 -20.62 4.52 -26.25
C ILE A 29 -19.25 4.37 -25.58
N ILE A 30 -18.15 4.44 -26.35
CA ILE A 30 -16.80 4.29 -25.81
C ILE A 30 -16.52 5.36 -24.74
N SER A 31 -16.95 6.60 -24.93
CA SER A 31 -16.74 7.67 -23.95
C SER A 31 -17.45 7.41 -22.62
N ILE A 32 -18.71 6.95 -22.66
CA ILE A 32 -19.49 6.61 -21.46
C ILE A 32 -18.87 5.40 -20.75
N LEU A 33 -18.54 4.34 -21.48
CA LEU A 33 -17.91 3.15 -20.89
C LEU A 33 -16.54 3.46 -20.28
N SER A 34 -15.73 4.27 -20.96
CA SER A 34 -14.39 4.63 -20.48
C SER A 34 -14.45 5.44 -19.18
N ALA A 35 -15.42 6.35 -19.04
CA ALA A 35 -15.59 7.13 -17.80
C ALA A 35 -15.86 6.23 -16.58
N VAL A 36 -16.73 5.22 -16.72
CA VAL A 36 -17.03 4.27 -15.64
C VAL A 36 -15.83 3.37 -15.32
N ILE A 37 -15.05 2.96 -16.32
CA ILE A 37 -13.86 2.12 -16.11
C ILE A 37 -12.77 2.87 -15.32
N LEU A 38 -12.56 4.16 -15.64
CA LEU A 38 -11.50 4.95 -15.01
C LEU A 38 -11.72 5.15 -13.50
N THR A 39 -12.97 5.36 -13.06
CA THR A 39 -13.27 5.51 -11.63
C THR A 39 -13.00 4.21 -10.87
N ASN A 40 -13.44 3.07 -11.42
CA ASN A 40 -13.21 1.76 -10.80
C ASN A 40 -11.71 1.39 -10.72
N LEU A 41 -10.91 1.83 -11.70
CA LEU A 41 -9.47 1.57 -11.71
C LEU A 41 -8.73 2.34 -10.59
N HIS A 42 -9.20 3.53 -10.24
CA HIS A 42 -8.61 4.30 -9.14
C HIS A 42 -8.76 3.56 -7.81
N ASP A 43 -9.96 3.10 -7.50
CA ASP A 43 -10.27 2.35 -6.28
C ASP A 43 -9.52 1.01 -6.25
N ALA A 44 -9.48 0.27 -7.36
CA ALA A 44 -8.72 -0.98 -7.44
C ALA A 44 -7.23 -0.79 -7.13
N ARG A 45 -6.64 0.35 -7.54
CA ARG A 45 -5.24 0.67 -7.25
C ARG A 45 -5.02 1.03 -5.79
N SER A 46 -5.93 1.76 -5.14
CA SER A 46 -5.81 2.09 -3.71
C SER A 46 -5.93 0.83 -2.85
N PHE A 47 -6.90 -0.05 -3.13
CA PHE A 47 -7.01 -1.36 -2.47
C PHE A 47 -5.75 -2.22 -2.65
N GLY A 48 -5.18 -2.24 -3.86
CA GLY A 48 -3.94 -2.98 -4.14
C GLY A 48 -2.74 -2.47 -3.34
N ARG A 49 -2.64 -1.14 -3.14
CA ARG A 49 -1.59 -0.54 -2.29
C ARG A 49 -1.80 -0.84 -0.82
N ASP A 50 -3.02 -0.73 -0.30
CA ASP A 50 -3.31 -1.08 1.08
C ASP A 50 -3.04 -2.56 1.37
N ALA A 51 -3.36 -3.45 0.43
CA ALA A 51 -3.01 -4.86 0.54
C ALA A 51 -1.48 -5.08 0.61
N LYS A 52 -0.70 -4.35 -0.20
CA LYS A 52 0.78 -4.37 -0.14
C LYS A 52 1.28 -3.88 1.22
N ARG A 53 0.74 -2.76 1.74
CA ARG A 53 1.10 -2.22 3.07
C ARG A 53 0.87 -3.23 4.18
N LEU A 54 -0.25 -3.96 4.15
CA LEU A 54 -0.56 -4.99 5.14
C LEU A 54 0.41 -6.17 5.09
N ILE A 55 0.79 -6.60 3.88
CA ILE A 55 1.80 -7.65 3.70
C ILE A 55 3.15 -7.18 4.26
N ASP A 56 3.55 -5.95 3.93
CA ASP A 56 4.81 -5.35 4.38
C ASP A 56 4.85 -5.23 5.91
N MET A 57 3.74 -4.83 6.54
CA MET A 57 3.62 -4.82 7.99
C MET A 57 3.83 -6.22 8.60
N LYS A 58 3.33 -7.26 7.94
CA LYS A 58 3.52 -8.62 8.42
C LYS A 58 4.96 -9.10 8.25
N GLU A 59 5.61 -8.75 7.15
CA GLU A 59 7.02 -9.06 6.90
C GLU A 59 7.92 -8.34 7.91
N ILE A 60 7.68 -7.05 8.16
CA ILE A 60 8.40 -6.27 9.16
C ILE A 60 8.22 -6.87 10.55
N GLN A 61 6.99 -7.26 10.94
CA GLN A 61 6.76 -7.94 12.22
C GLN A 61 7.65 -9.18 12.35
N ASN A 62 7.70 -10.04 11.32
CA ASN A 62 8.52 -11.24 11.38
C ASN A 62 10.02 -10.92 11.47
N ALA A 63 10.49 -9.87 10.78
CA ALA A 63 11.87 -9.40 10.84
C ALA A 63 12.23 -8.83 12.22
N LEU A 64 11.30 -8.14 12.89
CA LEU A 64 11.45 -7.67 14.27
C LEU A 64 11.55 -8.84 15.26
N GLU A 65 10.73 -9.88 15.11
CA GLU A 65 10.83 -11.08 15.96
C GLU A 65 12.17 -11.80 15.76
N PHE A 66 12.64 -11.95 14.52
CA PHE A 66 13.96 -12.53 14.26
C PHE A 66 15.10 -11.71 14.88
N TYR A 67 15.02 -10.38 14.78
CA TYR A 67 16.00 -9.50 15.42
C TYR A 67 15.97 -9.67 16.95
N TYR A 68 14.78 -9.75 17.54
CA TYR A 68 14.59 -9.98 18.96
C TYR A 68 15.20 -11.31 19.41
N ASP A 69 14.98 -12.39 18.65
CA ASP A 69 15.54 -13.71 18.95
C ASP A 69 17.08 -13.70 18.94
N THR A 70 17.69 -12.84 18.12
CA THR A 70 19.15 -12.73 18.00
C THR A 70 19.76 -11.79 19.05
N ASN A 71 19.09 -10.67 19.35
CA ASN A 71 19.64 -9.57 20.15
C ASN A 71 19.04 -9.43 21.56
N GLY A 72 18.00 -10.20 21.88
CA GLY A 72 17.28 -10.17 23.16
C GLY A 72 16.46 -8.89 23.40
N ARG A 73 16.34 -8.03 22.38
CA ARG A 73 15.57 -6.77 22.42
C ARG A 73 15.16 -6.38 21.00
N TYR A 74 14.08 -5.62 20.86
CA TYR A 74 13.75 -5.01 19.57
C TYR A 74 14.72 -3.86 19.25
N PRO A 75 14.86 -3.49 17.96
CA PRO A 75 15.67 -2.35 17.57
C PRO A 75 15.26 -1.05 18.26
N SER A 76 16.23 -0.23 18.63
CA SER A 76 15.93 1.16 19.01
C SER A 76 15.45 1.94 17.79
N SER A 77 14.56 2.90 18.01
CA SER A 77 14.22 3.88 16.98
C SER A 77 15.46 4.73 16.67
N ASP A 78 15.75 4.96 15.39
CA ASP A 78 16.99 5.60 14.92
C ASP A 78 16.77 7.08 14.49
N THR A 79 15.52 7.47 14.24
CA THR A 79 15.20 8.73 13.55
C THR A 79 14.61 9.80 14.48
N ASP A 80 15.30 10.95 14.58
CA ASP A 80 14.84 12.15 15.31
C ASP A 80 13.78 12.97 14.56
N GLY A 81 13.42 12.57 13.33
CA GLY A 81 12.29 13.10 12.59
C GLY A 81 10.96 12.64 13.19
N CYS A 82 9.86 13.35 12.92
CA CYS A 82 8.51 12.84 13.15
C CYS A 82 8.13 12.54 14.60
N GLY A 83 8.71 13.27 15.55
CA GLY A 83 8.46 13.06 16.98
C GLY A 83 9.13 11.79 17.53
N GLY A 84 10.22 11.36 16.89
CA GLY A 84 11.04 10.21 17.28
C GLY A 84 10.64 8.89 16.62
N TRP A 85 9.59 8.88 15.78
CA TRP A 85 9.20 7.69 15.03
C TRP A 85 10.17 7.45 13.88
N ASP A 86 10.60 6.20 13.73
CA ASP A 86 11.19 5.74 12.48
C ASP A 86 10.11 5.68 11.41
N VAL A 87 10.47 6.15 10.22
CA VAL A 87 9.56 6.26 9.09
C VAL A 87 10.12 5.49 7.91
N GLY A 88 9.29 4.65 7.30
CA GLY A 88 9.62 3.88 6.11
C GLY A 88 8.86 4.41 4.91
N ASN A 89 9.57 5.18 4.08
CA ASN A 89 9.06 5.72 2.82
C ASN A 89 10.22 6.01 1.85
N GLN A 90 9.93 6.55 0.67
CA GLN A 90 10.92 6.82 -0.38
C GLN A 90 12.05 7.78 0.03
N SER A 91 11.85 8.56 1.10
CA SER A 91 12.80 9.58 1.58
C SER A 91 13.57 9.16 2.83
N TYR A 92 13.04 8.21 3.60
CA TYR A 92 13.58 7.86 4.92
C TYR A 92 13.78 6.35 5.07
N PRO A 93 15.00 5.92 5.44
CA PRO A 93 15.30 4.51 5.65
C PRO A 93 14.62 4.01 6.93
N PHE A 94 13.92 2.90 6.83
CA PHE A 94 13.16 2.33 7.93
C PHE A 94 14.04 1.46 8.84
N ILE A 95 14.14 1.80 10.13
CA ILE A 95 14.86 1.00 11.16
C ILE A 95 16.26 0.59 10.66
N ARG A 96 17.00 1.57 10.13
CA ARG A 96 18.17 1.37 9.26
C ARG A 96 19.25 0.49 9.86
N ASN A 97 19.52 0.62 11.15
CA ASN A 97 20.55 -0.18 11.85
C ASN A 97 19.98 -1.44 12.51
N GLY A 98 18.66 -1.55 12.61
CA GLY A 98 17.99 -2.57 13.39
C GLY A 98 17.40 -3.73 12.60
N LEU A 99 17.26 -3.60 11.29
CA LEU A 99 16.74 -4.68 10.44
C LEU A 99 17.75 -5.20 9.42
N VAL A 100 18.98 -4.68 9.34
CA VAL A 100 19.96 -5.08 8.30
C VAL A 100 20.19 -6.60 8.27
N GLU A 101 20.21 -7.26 9.42
CA GLU A 101 20.45 -8.70 9.54
C GLU A 101 19.22 -9.55 9.19
N SER A 102 18.01 -9.03 9.43
CA SER A 102 16.75 -9.77 9.27
C SER A 102 15.99 -9.42 7.99
N MET A 103 16.24 -8.23 7.45
CA MET A 103 15.58 -7.61 6.30
C MET A 103 16.50 -6.52 5.72
N PRO A 104 17.47 -6.88 4.85
CA PRO A 104 18.46 -5.94 4.32
C PRO A 104 17.85 -4.77 3.53
N ASN A 105 16.69 -5.00 2.90
CA ASN A 105 15.91 -4.00 2.19
C ASN A 105 14.51 -3.95 2.82
N PRO A 106 14.29 -3.10 3.85
CA PRO A 106 12.97 -2.94 4.41
C PRO A 106 12.00 -2.41 3.36
N PRO A 107 10.73 -2.86 3.37
CA PRO A 107 9.76 -2.39 2.40
C PRO A 107 9.53 -0.89 2.58
N GLU A 108 9.44 -0.20 1.45
CA GLU A 108 9.11 1.22 1.38
C GLU A 108 7.65 1.37 0.95
N ASP A 109 6.93 2.33 1.52
CA ASP A 109 5.60 2.67 1.04
C ASP A 109 5.70 3.26 -0.39
N PRO A 110 4.99 2.69 -1.38
CA PRO A 110 5.13 3.08 -2.79
C PRO A 110 4.60 4.48 -3.11
N VAL A 111 3.83 5.10 -2.22
CA VAL A 111 3.15 6.39 -2.48
C VAL A 111 3.43 7.43 -1.39
N ALA A 112 3.87 7.02 -0.20
CA ALA A 112 4.18 7.98 0.85
C ALA A 112 5.34 8.92 0.45
N THR A 113 4.98 10.15 0.09
CA THR A 113 5.92 11.24 -0.20
C THR A 113 5.73 12.33 0.85
N GLY A 114 6.69 12.48 1.77
CA GLY A 114 6.64 13.55 2.78
C GLY A 114 7.37 13.20 4.07
N ASN A 115 7.48 14.21 4.94
CA ASN A 115 7.99 14.02 6.29
C ASN A 115 6.86 13.35 7.10
N CYS A 116 7.10 12.11 7.55
CA CYS A 116 6.25 11.37 8.51
C CYS A 116 5.05 10.59 7.96
N SER A 117 4.94 10.38 6.65
CA SER A 117 3.96 9.44 6.06
C SER A 117 4.56 8.06 5.79
N GLY A 118 3.71 7.05 5.59
CA GLY A 118 4.11 5.67 5.38
C GLY A 118 4.21 4.85 6.67
N TYR A 119 5.13 3.90 6.67
CA TYR A 119 5.35 2.98 7.78
C TYR A 119 5.96 3.68 8.98
N ARG A 120 5.51 3.34 10.19
CA ARG A 120 5.97 3.94 11.43
C ARG A 120 6.38 2.90 12.44
N TYR A 121 7.54 3.10 13.05
CA TYR A 121 8.04 2.27 14.11
C TYR A 121 8.54 3.09 15.29
N TYR A 122 8.26 2.63 16.50
CA TYR A 122 8.87 3.19 17.71
C TYR A 122 9.02 2.14 18.79
N ARG A 123 10.20 2.08 19.42
CA ARG A 123 10.44 1.28 20.62
C ARG A 123 10.31 2.11 21.88
N TYR A 124 9.33 1.77 22.70
CA TYR A 124 9.09 2.38 24.01
C TYR A 124 9.82 1.62 25.12
N GLY A 125 10.35 2.37 26.09
CA GLY A 125 10.89 1.78 27.32
C GLY A 125 9.79 1.19 28.22
N ALA A 126 10.18 0.31 29.14
CA ALA A 126 9.26 -0.27 30.11
C ALA A 126 8.53 0.82 30.93
N GLY A 127 7.23 0.67 31.15
CA GLY A 127 6.42 1.66 31.88
C GLY A 127 5.86 2.81 31.02
N SER A 128 6.30 2.95 29.77
CA SER A 128 5.87 4.04 28.89
C SER A 128 4.36 4.00 28.64
N SER A 129 3.75 5.18 28.51
CA SER A 129 2.31 5.34 28.21
C SER A 129 1.37 4.57 29.17
N GLY A 130 1.81 4.37 30.42
CA GLY A 130 1.04 3.66 31.44
C GLY A 130 1.03 2.13 31.28
N CYS A 131 1.78 1.57 30.34
CA CYS A 131 1.92 0.12 30.23
C CYS A 131 2.68 -0.46 31.44
N PRO A 132 2.39 -1.71 31.87
CA PRO A 132 3.05 -2.29 33.04
C PRO A 132 4.57 -2.43 32.88
N VAL A 133 5.36 -1.93 33.84
CA VAL A 133 6.83 -2.09 33.86
C VAL A 133 7.27 -3.55 33.89
N SER A 134 6.45 -4.44 34.47
CA SER A 134 6.71 -5.89 34.54
C SER A 134 6.66 -6.60 33.21
N LYS A 135 6.09 -5.98 32.16
CA LYS A 135 6.08 -6.52 30.81
C LYS A 135 7.28 -6.08 29.97
N GLY A 136 8.18 -5.28 30.52
CA GLY A 136 9.36 -4.79 29.80
C GLY A 136 9.04 -3.70 28.78
N ALA A 137 10.02 -3.40 27.94
CA ALA A 137 9.87 -2.49 26.80
C ALA A 137 8.97 -3.10 25.73
N PHE A 138 8.49 -2.29 24.79
CA PHE A 138 7.62 -2.75 23.71
C PHE A 138 7.84 -1.92 22.46
N TYR A 139 7.55 -2.48 21.30
CA TYR A 139 7.48 -1.70 20.07
C TYR A 139 6.05 -1.43 19.66
N VAL A 140 5.86 -0.35 18.89
CA VAL A 140 4.65 -0.06 18.14
C VAL A 140 5.04 0.08 16.67
N LEU A 141 4.31 -0.62 15.82
CA LEU A 141 4.46 -0.61 14.37
C LEU A 141 3.10 -0.26 13.75
N GLY A 142 3.07 0.63 12.77
CA GLY A 142 1.83 1.00 12.13
C GLY A 142 1.97 1.75 10.82
N VAL A 143 0.82 2.10 10.25
CA VAL A 143 0.65 2.85 9.00
C VAL A 143 -0.34 3.98 9.26
N THR A 144 -0.11 5.15 8.65
CA THR A 144 -0.93 6.35 8.92
C THR A 144 -1.69 6.91 7.72
N ASP A 145 -1.56 6.27 6.57
CA ASP A 145 -1.98 6.72 5.25
C ASP A 145 -2.54 5.58 4.38
N MET A 146 -3.37 4.72 4.99
CA MET A 146 -4.18 3.76 4.24
C MET A 146 -5.22 4.52 3.41
N GLU A 147 -5.35 4.15 2.14
CA GLU A 147 -6.06 4.98 1.16
C GLU A 147 -7.54 4.62 1.02
N SER A 148 -7.90 3.38 1.34
CA SER A 148 -9.23 2.82 1.08
C SER A 148 -10.04 2.52 2.34
N SER A 149 -9.47 2.72 3.54
CA SER A 149 -10.09 2.33 4.81
C SER A 149 -10.34 3.50 5.76
N ALA A 150 -11.41 3.40 6.55
CA ALA A 150 -11.62 4.26 7.71
C ALA A 150 -10.58 3.98 8.81
N ARG A 151 -10.28 4.98 9.66
CA ARG A 151 -9.44 4.80 10.86
C ARG A 151 -10.31 4.27 12.01
N PRO A 152 -10.05 3.08 12.56
CA PRO A 152 -9.00 2.12 12.21
C PRO A 152 -9.39 1.13 11.09
N HIS A 153 -8.39 0.69 10.31
CA HIS A 153 -8.52 -0.33 9.29
C HIS A 153 -9.01 -1.65 9.94
N SER A 154 -9.91 -2.36 9.28
CA SER A 154 -10.58 -3.56 9.83
C SER A 154 -9.62 -4.70 10.21
N GLN A 155 -8.50 -4.82 9.51
CA GLN A 155 -7.42 -5.79 9.80
C GLN A 155 -6.37 -5.27 10.80
N SER A 156 -6.59 -4.11 11.42
CA SER A 156 -5.71 -3.61 12.48
C SER A 156 -5.85 -4.49 13.72
N ILE A 157 -4.72 -4.99 14.22
CA ILE A 157 -4.67 -5.78 15.47
C ILE A 157 -4.94 -4.87 16.67
N GLY A 158 -4.46 -3.63 16.57
CA GLY A 158 -4.54 -2.64 17.63
C GLY A 158 -3.39 -2.76 18.62
N TRP A 159 -3.06 -1.61 19.21
CA TRP A 159 -2.12 -1.54 20.30
C TRP A 159 -2.51 -0.37 21.21
N SER A 160 -2.58 -0.65 22.51
CA SER A 160 -2.95 0.34 23.51
C SER A 160 -2.29 0.05 24.84
N CYS A 161 -2.03 1.13 25.57
CA CYS A 161 -1.67 1.16 26.97
C CYS A 161 -2.73 1.97 27.73
N PRO A 162 -2.83 1.86 29.07
CA PRO A 162 -3.80 2.61 29.86
C PRO A 162 -3.84 4.12 29.62
N SER A 163 -2.71 4.76 29.31
CA SER A 163 -2.64 6.21 29.09
C SER A 163 -2.61 6.63 27.61
N ARG A 164 -2.56 5.68 26.66
CA ARG A 164 -2.47 5.99 25.22
C ARG A 164 -2.98 4.84 24.36
N ASN A 165 -3.81 5.16 23.37
CA ASN A 165 -4.31 4.19 22.41
C ASN A 165 -3.86 4.58 20.99
N TRP A 166 -2.88 3.88 20.45
CA TRP A 166 -2.36 4.14 19.10
C TRP A 166 -3.37 3.77 18.01
N GLN A 167 -4.38 2.96 18.31
CA GLN A 167 -5.44 2.65 17.35
C GLN A 167 -6.23 3.90 16.92
N ASN A 168 -6.25 4.94 17.77
CA ASN A 168 -6.89 6.22 17.47
C ASN A 168 -5.98 7.19 16.70
N GLU A 169 -4.70 6.87 16.59
CA GLU A 169 -3.66 7.74 16.00
C GLU A 169 -3.17 7.22 14.64
N MET A 170 -3.42 5.94 14.35
CA MET A 170 -2.93 5.23 13.17
C MET A 170 -4.07 4.51 12.46
N ASP A 171 -3.91 4.30 11.15
CA ASP A 171 -4.90 3.59 10.34
C ASP A 171 -4.81 2.11 10.62
N TRP A 172 -3.59 1.61 10.71
CA TRP A 172 -3.30 0.25 11.08
C TRP A 172 -2.18 0.27 12.12
N VAL A 173 -2.33 -0.51 13.19
CA VAL A 173 -1.31 -0.58 14.24
C VAL A 173 -1.25 -1.95 14.88
N THR A 174 -0.05 -2.27 15.34
CA THR A 174 0.26 -3.44 16.14
C THR A 174 1.40 -3.11 17.10
N GLY A 175 1.62 -3.98 18.07
CA GLY A 175 2.78 -3.88 18.95
C GLY A 175 2.99 -5.19 19.69
N ARG A 176 4.12 -5.28 20.37
CA ARG A 176 4.45 -6.41 21.23
C ARG A 176 5.42 -5.99 22.32
N PHE A 177 5.26 -6.59 23.49
CA PHE A 177 6.23 -6.51 24.59
C PHE A 177 7.45 -7.38 24.33
N GLU A 178 8.61 -6.93 24.80
CA GLU A 178 9.80 -7.75 24.98
C GLU A 178 9.53 -8.75 26.10
N LYS A 179 9.86 -10.03 25.89
CA LYS A 179 9.70 -11.04 26.94
C LYS A 179 10.85 -10.86 27.93
N GLN A 180 10.53 -10.69 29.21
CA GLN A 180 11.53 -10.73 30.28
C GLN A 180 12.09 -12.14 30.44
#